data_AF-A0A2X0Q5S5-F1
#
_entry.id   AF-A0A2X0Q5S5-F1
#
_cell.length_a   1.000
_cell.length_b   1.000
_cell.length_c   1.000
_cell.angle_alpha   90.00
_cell.angle_beta   90.00
_cell.angle_gamma   90.00
#
_symmetry.space_group_name_H-M   'P 1'
#
loop_
_entity.id
_entity.type
_entity.pdbx_description
1 polymer ?
#
loop_
_entity_poly.entity_id
_entity_poly.type
_entity_poly.pdbx_seq_one_letter_code
_entity_poly.pdbx_strand_id
1 'polypeptide(L)'
;MEKGLLVDIGRKYWSIAELKRLVLLLQEHKLTHLQLHLNENEGFALNFTDSPVSKKYSENMLKELKEFAKTHEITLIPDFDSPGHMGSLLEQNPEFALPDSNQQAVDVTNPAVIDWIMGIIDKIVDIFPDSDTFHIGADEFIDFRQIEKYPYLVEKTREKYGNKASGLEFYYDYVNQLTEHLQKKGKQVRIWNDGFLRKDLQSLVPLNKNVEVCYWTNWDKGMAEVKEWLTKGYTLINFCDNDLYYVLGEEAGYSYPTAEKLEREGKIQKFSGQQYLNQEEMKAVRGTYFSIWADNAAAKSVSEILDDLSKVLPVFMKIYGGNDE
;
A
#
# COMPACT_ATOMS: atom_id res chain seq x y z
N MET A 1 16.57 -8.81 -5.37
CA MET A 1 15.76 -7.75 -4.72
C MET A 1 14.80 -7.20 -5.75
N GLU A 2 13.54 -6.98 -5.37
CA GLU A 2 12.52 -6.36 -6.21
C GLU A 2 12.85 -4.89 -6.43
N LYS A 3 12.61 -4.46 -7.67
CA LYS A 3 12.78 -3.10 -8.15
C LYS A 3 11.42 -2.65 -8.62
N GLY A 4 10.67 -2.02 -7.72
CA GLY A 4 9.24 -1.81 -7.88
C GLY A 4 8.87 -0.35 -8.14
N LEU A 5 7.70 -0.17 -8.75
CA LEU A 5 7.01 1.11 -8.77
C LEU A 5 5.56 0.90 -8.34
N LEU A 6 5.04 1.76 -7.47
CA LEU A 6 3.63 1.86 -7.14
C LEU A 6 3.02 3.02 -7.92
N VAL A 7 1.82 2.82 -8.47
CA VAL A 7 1.02 3.89 -9.06
C VAL A 7 -0.40 3.87 -8.50
N ASP A 8 -0.82 5.02 -8.00
CA ASP A 8 -2.19 5.30 -7.61
C ASP A 8 -3.07 5.48 -8.85
N ILE A 9 -3.90 4.46 -9.08
CA ILE A 9 -4.94 4.49 -10.09
C ILE A 9 -6.35 4.61 -9.49
N GLY A 10 -6.47 4.69 -8.16
CA GLY A 10 -7.72 4.87 -7.42
C GLY A 10 -8.19 6.32 -7.42
N ARG A 11 -7.27 7.29 -7.22
CA ARG A 11 -7.55 8.73 -7.29
C ARG A 11 -7.45 9.28 -8.71
N LYS A 12 -6.49 8.80 -9.51
CA LYS A 12 -6.26 9.27 -10.89
C LYS A 12 -6.52 8.19 -11.92
N TYR A 13 -7.33 8.51 -12.91
CA TYR A 13 -7.48 7.64 -14.08
C TYR A 13 -6.23 7.68 -14.96
N TRP A 14 -5.71 6.50 -15.28
CA TRP A 14 -4.71 6.25 -16.33
C TRP A 14 -5.34 5.37 -17.39
N SER A 15 -5.26 5.77 -18.67
CA SER A 15 -5.70 4.90 -19.74
C SER A 15 -4.80 3.65 -19.85
N ILE A 16 -5.33 2.56 -20.40
CA ILE A 16 -4.53 1.36 -20.65
C ILE A 16 -3.32 1.64 -21.54
N ALA A 17 -3.45 2.54 -22.52
CA ALA A 17 -2.32 2.95 -23.34
C ALA A 17 -1.21 3.63 -22.53
N GLU A 18 -1.57 4.47 -21.55
CA GLU A 18 -0.63 5.11 -20.65
C GLU A 18 0.01 4.12 -19.66
N LEU A 19 -0.77 3.22 -19.07
CA LEU A 19 -0.23 2.17 -18.20
C LEU A 19 0.71 1.22 -18.96
N LYS A 20 0.44 0.92 -20.23
CA LYS A 20 1.37 0.17 -21.09
C LYS A 20 2.66 0.95 -21.37
N ARG A 21 2.60 2.28 -21.52
CA ARG A 21 3.81 3.11 -21.63
C ARG A 21 4.62 3.09 -20.33
N LEU A 22 3.95 3.12 -19.17
CA LEU A 22 4.61 2.94 -17.88
C LEU A 22 5.31 1.58 -17.81
N VAL A 23 4.65 0.48 -18.19
CA VAL A 23 5.26 -0.86 -18.25
C VAL A 23 6.51 -0.88 -19.14
N LEU A 24 6.46 -0.28 -20.33
CA LEU A 24 7.64 -0.19 -21.22
C LEU A 24 8.78 0.61 -20.59
N LEU A 25 8.46 1.72 -19.91
CA LEU A 25 9.46 2.53 -19.22
C LEU A 25 10.11 1.77 -18.05
N LEU A 26 9.32 0.99 -17.30
CA LEU A 26 9.85 0.10 -16.26
C LEU A 26 10.81 -0.95 -16.85
N GLN A 27 10.40 -1.59 -17.95
CA GLN A 27 11.22 -2.58 -18.63
C GLN A 27 12.53 -1.99 -19.15
N GLU A 28 12.49 -0.81 -19.78
CA GLU A 28 13.67 -0.09 -20.28
C GLU A 28 14.71 0.14 -19.18
N HIS A 29 14.24 0.45 -17.97
CA HIS A 29 15.08 0.68 -16.80
C HIS A 29 15.29 -0.55 -15.90
N LYS A 30 14.86 -1.75 -16.35
CA LYS A 30 15.02 -3.03 -15.62
C LYS A 30 14.34 -3.06 -14.24
N LEU A 31 13.28 -2.27 -14.05
CA LEU A 31 12.34 -2.50 -12.97
C LEU A 31 11.58 -3.80 -13.24
N THR A 32 11.01 -4.38 -12.19
CA THR A 32 10.52 -5.77 -12.19
C THR A 32 9.06 -5.87 -11.77
N HIS A 33 8.57 -4.90 -11.00
CA HIS A 33 7.24 -4.94 -10.41
C HIS A 33 6.52 -3.61 -10.61
N LEU A 34 5.22 -3.68 -10.89
CA LEU A 34 4.31 -2.55 -10.90
C LEU A 34 3.16 -2.85 -9.93
N GLN A 35 3.13 -2.17 -8.79
CA GLN A 35 2.02 -2.23 -7.84
C GLN A 35 0.94 -1.24 -8.27
N LEU A 36 -0.28 -1.74 -8.43
CA LEU A 36 -1.44 -0.95 -8.83
C LEU A 36 -2.28 -0.69 -7.58
N HIS A 37 -2.21 0.51 -7.03
CA HIS A 37 -3.05 0.92 -5.92
C HIS A 37 -4.44 1.28 -6.45
N LEU A 38 -5.41 0.41 -6.16
CA LEU A 38 -6.68 0.33 -6.86
C LEU A 38 -7.76 1.23 -6.26
N ASN A 39 -7.76 1.46 -4.95
CA ASN A 39 -8.81 2.22 -4.28
C ASN A 39 -8.25 3.26 -3.33
N GLU A 40 -9.05 4.30 -3.10
CA GLU A 40 -8.83 5.35 -2.14
C GLU A 40 -10.20 5.89 -1.69
N ASN A 41 -10.18 6.82 -0.73
CA ASN A 41 -11.38 7.53 -0.30
C ASN A 41 -12.13 8.17 -1.48
N GLU A 42 -11.40 8.66 -2.47
CA GLU A 42 -11.95 9.36 -3.63
C GLU A 42 -12.41 8.45 -4.78
N GLY A 43 -11.97 7.18 -4.83
CA GLY A 43 -12.30 6.32 -5.97
C GLY A 43 -11.78 4.90 -5.93
N PHE A 44 -12.17 4.10 -6.93
CA PHE A 44 -11.75 2.72 -7.12
C PHE A 44 -11.60 2.42 -8.61
N ALA A 45 -10.44 1.94 -9.05
CA ALA A 45 -10.09 1.53 -10.41
C ALA A 45 -10.74 0.22 -10.90
N LEU A 46 -11.88 -0.16 -10.31
CA LEU A 46 -12.68 -1.34 -10.66
C LEU A 46 -14.16 -0.98 -10.49
N ASN A 47 -15.05 -1.70 -11.19
CA ASN A 47 -16.50 -1.46 -11.20
C ASN A 47 -17.20 -1.94 -9.92
N PHE A 48 -16.64 -1.60 -8.77
CA PHE A 48 -17.26 -1.76 -7.45
C PHE A 48 -17.96 -0.48 -6.99
N THR A 49 -17.66 0.66 -7.60
CA THR A 49 -18.20 1.96 -7.20
C THR A 49 -18.69 2.79 -8.38
N ASP A 50 -19.41 3.88 -8.08
CA ASP A 50 -19.83 4.87 -9.07
C ASP A 50 -18.85 6.04 -9.24
N SER A 51 -17.61 5.90 -8.73
CA SER A 51 -16.63 7.00 -8.76
C SER A 51 -16.25 7.41 -10.20
N PRO A 52 -15.81 8.67 -10.43
CA PRO A 52 -15.39 9.12 -11.76
C PRO A 52 -14.26 8.29 -12.39
N VAL A 53 -13.41 7.68 -11.55
CA VAL A 53 -12.35 6.77 -11.97
C VAL A 53 -12.92 5.40 -12.32
N SER A 54 -13.77 4.84 -11.45
CA SER A 54 -14.39 3.52 -11.65
C SER A 54 -15.10 3.43 -13.00
N LYS A 55 -15.89 4.46 -13.34
CA LYS A 55 -16.64 4.57 -14.61
C LYS A 55 -15.77 4.52 -15.88
N LYS A 56 -14.45 4.66 -15.76
CA LYS A 56 -13.51 4.64 -16.89
C LYS A 56 -12.74 3.33 -17.01
N TYR A 57 -12.74 2.48 -15.99
CA TYR A 57 -12.10 1.18 -16.03
C TYR A 57 -13.10 0.07 -16.32
N SER A 58 -12.59 -1.02 -16.87
CA SER A 58 -13.32 -2.29 -16.97
C SER A 58 -12.38 -3.42 -16.60
N GLU A 59 -12.92 -4.55 -16.14
CA GLU A 59 -12.09 -5.71 -15.84
C GLU A 59 -11.26 -6.16 -17.05
N ASN A 60 -11.81 -6.05 -18.26
CA ASN A 60 -11.10 -6.42 -19.49
C ASN A 60 -9.89 -5.52 -19.75
N MET A 61 -9.98 -4.24 -19.41
CA MET A 61 -8.87 -3.29 -19.52
C MET A 61 -7.70 -3.69 -18.61
N LEU A 62 -7.98 -4.10 -17.37
CA LEU A 62 -6.93 -4.57 -16.45
C LEU A 62 -6.38 -5.96 -16.84
N LYS A 63 -7.23 -6.85 -17.35
CA LYS A 63 -6.79 -8.14 -17.93
C LYS A 63 -5.85 -7.92 -19.13
N GLU A 64 -6.18 -6.96 -20.00
CA GLU A 64 -5.32 -6.57 -21.12
C GLU A 64 -3.97 -6.01 -20.66
N LEU A 65 -3.97 -5.14 -19.65
CA LEU A 65 -2.74 -4.63 -19.05
C LEU A 65 -1.89 -5.76 -18.45
N LYS A 66 -2.52 -6.70 -17.74
CA LYS A 66 -1.85 -7.86 -17.14
C LYS A 66 -1.13 -8.72 -18.18
N GLU A 67 -1.81 -9.08 -19.27
CA GLU A 67 -1.18 -9.85 -20.35
C GLU A 67 -0.02 -9.06 -20.98
N PHE A 68 -0.18 -7.76 -21.18
CA PHE A 68 0.90 -6.92 -21.70
C PHE A 68 2.09 -6.82 -20.74
N ALA A 69 1.87 -6.63 -19.44
CA ALA A 69 2.94 -6.58 -18.45
C ALA A 69 3.72 -7.91 -18.41
N LYS A 70 3.00 -9.04 -18.49
CA LYS A 70 3.58 -10.38 -18.55
C LYS A 70 4.50 -10.57 -19.75
N THR A 71 4.15 -10.08 -20.95
CA THR A 71 5.02 -10.18 -22.14
C THR A 71 6.27 -9.31 -22.05
N HIS A 72 6.32 -8.37 -21.10
CA HIS A 72 7.46 -7.48 -20.87
C HIS A 72 8.16 -7.77 -19.53
N GLU A 73 7.89 -8.94 -18.94
CA GLU A 73 8.53 -9.42 -17.70
C GLU A 73 8.32 -8.48 -16.50
N ILE A 74 7.19 -7.75 -16.48
CA ILE A 74 6.77 -6.92 -15.34
C ILE A 74 5.66 -7.64 -14.57
N THR A 75 5.92 -7.92 -13.30
CA THR A 75 4.92 -8.48 -12.38
C THR A 75 3.98 -7.38 -11.90
N LEU A 76 2.67 -7.56 -12.12
CA LEU A 76 1.66 -6.68 -11.53
C LEU A 76 1.30 -7.16 -10.12
N ILE A 77 1.24 -6.23 -9.17
CA ILE A 77 0.77 -6.48 -7.81
C ILE A 77 -0.53 -5.70 -7.60
N PRO A 78 -1.68 -6.36 -7.40
CA PRO A 78 -2.90 -5.67 -6.98
C PRO A 78 -2.75 -5.17 -5.55
N ASP A 79 -3.16 -3.92 -5.33
CA ASP A 79 -3.19 -3.28 -4.03
C ASP A 79 -4.59 -2.73 -3.77
N PHE A 80 -5.27 -3.33 -2.79
CA PHE A 80 -6.59 -2.93 -2.34
C PHE A 80 -6.51 -2.59 -0.85
N ASP A 81 -6.57 -1.30 -0.55
CA ASP A 81 -6.35 -0.80 0.77
C ASP A 81 -7.62 -0.83 1.62
N SER A 82 -7.50 -1.50 2.76
CA SER A 82 -8.54 -1.62 3.77
C SER A 82 -7.87 -1.98 5.11
N PRO A 83 -8.41 -1.57 6.28
CA PRO A 83 -9.76 -1.10 6.48
C PRO A 83 -9.96 0.42 6.41
N GLY A 84 -8.90 1.21 6.27
CA GLY A 84 -8.95 2.65 5.93
C GLY A 84 -9.10 2.87 4.43
N HIS A 85 -9.17 4.14 4.00
CA HIS A 85 -9.24 4.53 2.58
C HIS A 85 -10.44 3.95 1.80
N MET A 86 -11.57 3.81 2.50
CA MET A 86 -12.78 3.12 2.01
C MET A 86 -13.90 4.08 1.57
N GLY A 87 -13.69 5.39 1.59
CA GLY A 87 -14.71 6.42 1.35
C GLY A 87 -15.65 6.14 0.17
N SER A 88 -15.09 5.88 -1.02
CA SER A 88 -15.87 5.67 -2.24
C SER A 88 -16.74 4.40 -2.22
N LEU A 89 -16.32 3.37 -1.47
CA LEU A 89 -17.09 2.15 -1.25
C LEU A 89 -18.16 2.35 -0.16
N LEU A 90 -17.83 3.07 0.91
CA LEU A 90 -18.73 3.36 2.02
C LEU A 90 -19.81 4.38 1.67
N GLU A 91 -19.60 5.25 0.68
CA GLU A 91 -20.65 6.13 0.15
C GLU A 91 -21.88 5.32 -0.34
N GLN A 92 -21.64 4.14 -0.91
CA GLN A 92 -22.70 3.24 -1.40
C GLN A 92 -23.12 2.17 -0.37
N ASN A 93 -22.32 1.97 0.69
CA ASN A 93 -22.55 0.97 1.73
C ASN A 93 -22.33 1.59 3.13
N PRO A 94 -23.04 2.68 3.49
CA PRO A 94 -22.77 3.44 4.70
C PRO A 94 -22.98 2.64 5.99
N GLU A 95 -23.77 1.57 5.94
CA GLU A 95 -24.00 0.64 7.04
C GLU A 95 -22.75 -0.19 7.42
N PHE A 96 -21.74 -0.25 6.55
CA PHE A 96 -20.48 -0.94 6.80
C PHE A 96 -19.40 -0.01 7.38
N ALA A 97 -19.68 1.28 7.54
CA ALA A 97 -18.71 2.24 8.07
C ALA A 97 -18.52 2.06 9.58
N LEU A 98 -17.27 2.15 10.03
CA LEU A 98 -16.95 2.29 11.44
C LEU A 98 -17.54 3.61 11.98
N PRO A 99 -18.29 3.60 13.09
CA PRO A 99 -18.72 4.84 13.74
C PRO A 99 -17.55 5.80 14.02
N ASP A 100 -17.80 7.09 13.86
CA ASP A 100 -16.84 8.18 14.10
C ASP A 100 -15.61 8.22 13.16
N SER A 101 -15.57 7.38 12.11
CA SER A 101 -14.51 7.35 11.09
C SER A 101 -14.70 8.31 9.91
N ASN A 102 -15.71 9.17 9.94
CA ASN A 102 -16.12 10.00 8.80
C ASN A 102 -16.39 9.20 7.51
N GLN A 103 -16.86 7.96 7.63
CA GLN A 103 -17.11 7.03 6.52
C GLN A 103 -15.86 6.73 5.67
N GLN A 104 -14.66 6.81 6.25
CA GLN A 104 -13.41 6.47 5.57
C GLN A 104 -12.88 5.09 5.96
N ALA A 105 -13.43 4.49 7.02
CA ALA A 105 -13.00 3.20 7.51
C ALA A 105 -14.17 2.22 7.70
N VAL A 106 -13.95 0.95 7.38
CA VAL A 106 -14.96 -0.11 7.58
C VAL A 106 -15.01 -0.61 9.02
N ASP A 107 -16.18 -1.05 9.49
CA ASP A 107 -16.35 -1.65 10.82
C ASP A 107 -15.75 -3.06 10.88
N VAL A 108 -14.47 -3.13 11.28
CA VAL A 108 -13.72 -4.39 11.48
C VAL A 108 -14.24 -5.26 12.63
N THR A 109 -15.20 -4.78 13.43
CA THR A 109 -15.82 -5.58 14.49
C THR A 109 -16.98 -6.44 13.97
N ASN A 110 -17.47 -6.15 12.76
CA ASN A 110 -18.62 -6.79 12.15
C ASN A 110 -18.18 -7.90 11.17
N PRO A 111 -18.43 -9.19 11.45
CA PRO A 111 -18.03 -10.29 10.57
C PRO A 111 -18.58 -10.18 9.15
N ALA A 112 -19.80 -9.64 8.96
CA ALA A 112 -20.39 -9.49 7.63
C ALA A 112 -19.63 -8.46 6.77
N VAL A 113 -19.02 -7.46 7.40
CA VAL A 113 -18.15 -6.48 6.72
C VAL A 113 -16.84 -7.14 6.28
N ILE A 114 -16.28 -8.01 7.12
CA ILE A 114 -15.06 -8.77 6.78
C ILE A 114 -15.34 -9.71 5.59
N ASP A 115 -16.47 -10.43 5.60
CA ASP A 115 -16.88 -11.29 4.50
C ASP A 115 -17.10 -10.49 3.20
N TRP A 116 -17.68 -9.29 3.31
CA TRP A 116 -17.86 -8.40 2.17
C TRP A 116 -16.52 -7.96 1.57
N ILE A 117 -15.54 -7.57 2.40
CA ILE A 117 -14.18 -7.24 1.93
C ILE A 117 -13.50 -8.45 1.29
N MET A 118 -13.57 -9.63 1.90
CA MET A 118 -13.02 -10.86 1.32
C MET A 118 -13.63 -11.16 -0.05
N GLY A 119 -14.92 -10.89 -0.24
CA GLY A 119 -15.59 -11.04 -1.53
C GLY A 119 -15.10 -10.04 -2.60
N ILE A 120 -14.74 -8.81 -2.21
CA ILE A 120 -14.09 -7.84 -3.11
C ILE A 120 -12.69 -8.33 -3.48
N ILE A 121 -11.88 -8.70 -2.48
CA ILE A 121 -10.53 -9.22 -2.67
C ILE A 121 -10.53 -10.43 -3.61
N ASP A 122 -11.49 -11.35 -3.46
CA ASP A 122 -11.61 -12.54 -4.30
C ASP A 122 -11.79 -12.20 -5.78
N LYS A 123 -12.63 -11.22 -6.07
CA LYS A 123 -12.82 -10.73 -7.45
C LYS A 123 -11.56 -10.08 -8.00
N ILE A 124 -10.80 -9.35 -7.18
CA ILE A 124 -9.51 -8.77 -7.61
C ILE A 124 -8.50 -9.89 -7.88
N VAL A 125 -8.42 -10.90 -7.01
CA VAL A 125 -7.58 -12.09 -7.22
C VAL A 125 -7.90 -12.80 -8.53
N ASP A 126 -9.18 -12.91 -8.91
CA ASP A 126 -9.61 -13.50 -10.18
C ASP A 126 -9.17 -12.68 -11.41
N ILE A 127 -8.99 -11.37 -11.27
CA ILE A 127 -8.47 -10.48 -12.32
C ILE A 127 -6.95 -10.61 -12.43
N PHE A 128 -6.25 -10.83 -11.31
CA PHE A 128 -4.80 -10.97 -11.21
C PHE A 128 -4.37 -12.39 -10.75
N PRO A 129 -4.76 -13.47 -11.47
CA PRO A 129 -4.51 -14.83 -11.01
C PRO A 129 -3.02 -15.17 -10.97
N ASP A 130 -2.24 -14.58 -11.88
CA ASP A 130 -0.80 -14.80 -12.03
C ASP A 130 0.06 -14.09 -10.96
N SER A 131 -0.51 -13.10 -10.24
CA SER A 131 0.25 -12.40 -9.19
C SER A 131 0.35 -13.29 -7.96
N ASP A 132 1.55 -13.62 -7.51
CA ASP A 132 1.76 -14.38 -6.28
C ASP A 132 1.63 -13.49 -5.03
N THR A 133 1.42 -12.20 -5.21
CA THR A 133 1.44 -11.19 -4.14
C THR A 133 0.17 -10.35 -4.18
N PHE A 134 -0.35 -10.00 -3.01
CA PHE A 134 -1.49 -9.09 -2.88
C PHE A 134 -1.21 -8.10 -1.74
N HIS A 135 -1.36 -6.82 -2.01
CA HIS A 135 -1.23 -5.78 -0.99
C HIS A 135 -2.62 -5.43 -0.46
N ILE A 136 -2.82 -5.55 0.85
CA ILE A 136 -4.13 -5.26 1.49
C ILE A 136 -4.19 -3.87 2.12
N GLY A 137 -3.12 -3.07 1.93
CA GLY A 137 -2.96 -1.75 2.52
C GLY A 137 -2.83 -1.81 4.03
N ALA A 138 -3.90 -1.42 4.71
CA ALA A 138 -4.06 -1.36 6.15
C ALA A 138 -3.31 -0.20 6.82
N ASP A 139 -2.96 0.84 6.08
CA ASP A 139 -2.51 2.12 6.66
C ASP A 139 -3.68 2.98 7.10
N GLU A 140 -3.37 3.93 7.98
CA GLU A 140 -4.21 5.06 8.38
C GLU A 140 -5.68 4.71 8.69
N PHE A 141 -5.93 3.46 9.14
CA PHE A 141 -7.27 2.96 9.46
C PHE A 141 -8.07 3.94 10.31
N ILE A 142 -7.41 4.48 11.33
CA ILE A 142 -7.88 5.54 12.22
C ILE A 142 -6.67 6.37 12.68
N ASP A 143 -6.91 7.52 13.32
CA ASP A 143 -5.85 8.18 14.09
C ASP A 143 -5.52 7.35 15.35
N PHE A 144 -4.50 6.49 15.25
CA PHE A 144 -4.06 5.61 16.33
C PHE A 144 -3.67 6.35 17.62
N ARG A 145 -3.34 7.65 17.56
CA ARG A 145 -3.02 8.46 18.74
C ARG A 145 -4.26 8.91 19.51
N GLN A 146 -5.42 8.81 18.86
CA GLN A 146 -6.71 9.29 19.36
C GLN A 146 -7.76 8.18 19.29
N ILE A 147 -7.36 6.95 19.61
CA ILE A 147 -8.25 5.77 19.54
C ILE A 147 -9.49 5.92 20.41
N GLU A 148 -9.41 6.72 21.48
CA GLU A 148 -10.55 7.07 22.34
C GLU A 148 -11.67 7.83 21.62
N LYS A 149 -11.40 8.41 20.44
CA LYS A 149 -12.42 9.02 19.57
C LYS A 149 -13.28 7.99 18.85
N TYR A 150 -12.97 6.70 18.96
CA TYR A 150 -13.73 5.59 18.39
C TYR A 150 -14.31 4.73 19.52
N PRO A 151 -15.22 5.28 20.36
CA PRO A 151 -15.70 4.61 21.57
C PRO A 151 -16.37 3.27 21.27
N TYR A 152 -17.09 3.16 20.15
CA TYR A 152 -17.69 1.90 19.69
C TYR A 152 -16.64 0.80 19.45
N LEU A 153 -15.55 1.11 18.75
CA LEU A 153 -14.46 0.17 18.49
C LEU A 153 -13.82 -0.29 19.80
N VAL A 154 -13.53 0.66 20.70
CA VAL A 154 -12.91 0.37 22.01
C VAL A 154 -13.83 -0.49 22.88
N GLU A 155 -15.13 -0.20 22.90
CA GLU A 155 -16.13 -0.98 23.64
C GLU A 155 -16.19 -2.42 23.11
N LYS A 156 -16.41 -2.61 21.81
CA LYS A 156 -16.44 -3.93 21.17
C LYS A 156 -15.18 -4.72 21.44
N THR A 157 -14.03 -4.06 21.34
CA THR A 157 -12.73 -4.67 21.61
C THR A 157 -12.63 -5.15 23.05
N ARG A 158 -13.05 -4.35 24.02
CA ARG A 158 -13.03 -4.76 25.44
C ARG A 158 -14.06 -5.84 25.75
N GLU A 159 -15.19 -5.88 25.05
CA GLU A 159 -16.17 -6.97 25.16
C GLU A 159 -15.54 -8.32 24.74
N LYS A 160 -14.78 -8.35 23.65
CA LYS A 160 -14.19 -9.59 23.11
C LYS A 160 -12.89 -10.01 23.81
N TYR A 161 -11.98 -9.07 24.08
CA TYR A 161 -10.62 -9.37 24.57
C TYR A 161 -10.38 -8.95 26.03
N GLY A 162 -11.39 -8.35 26.68
CA GLY A 162 -11.35 -7.91 28.07
C GLY A 162 -10.82 -6.49 28.26
N ASN A 163 -10.94 -5.98 29.49
CA ASN A 163 -10.72 -4.57 29.82
C ASN A 163 -9.28 -4.04 29.60
N LYS A 164 -8.30 -4.92 29.38
CA LYS A 164 -6.91 -4.55 29.11
C LYS A 164 -6.62 -4.35 27.61
N ALA A 165 -7.57 -4.70 26.75
CA ALA A 165 -7.43 -4.54 25.31
C ALA A 165 -7.33 -3.06 24.94
N SER A 166 -6.47 -2.77 23.96
CA SER A 166 -6.15 -1.39 23.58
C SER A 166 -7.17 -0.79 22.62
N GLY A 167 -7.88 -1.62 21.86
CA GLY A 167 -8.73 -1.20 20.75
C GLY A 167 -8.17 -1.61 19.38
N LEU A 168 -6.92 -2.10 19.32
CA LEU A 168 -6.28 -2.53 18.08
C LEU A 168 -6.53 -4.01 17.75
N GLU A 169 -7.06 -4.79 18.69
CA GLU A 169 -7.17 -6.24 18.54
C GLU A 169 -8.04 -6.64 17.35
N PHE A 170 -9.16 -5.94 17.10
CA PHE A 170 -9.98 -6.20 15.91
C PHE A 170 -9.29 -5.81 14.61
N TYR A 171 -8.49 -4.74 14.60
CA TYR A 171 -7.69 -4.35 13.43
C TYR A 171 -6.62 -5.41 13.12
N TYR A 172 -5.96 -5.96 14.14
CA TYR A 172 -4.99 -7.06 13.95
C TYR A 172 -5.69 -8.35 13.51
N ASP A 173 -6.82 -8.72 14.11
CA ASP A 173 -7.60 -9.88 13.70
C ASP A 173 -8.11 -9.72 12.26
N TYR A 174 -8.51 -8.53 11.84
CA TYR A 174 -8.93 -8.23 10.47
C TYR A 174 -7.79 -8.53 9.48
N VAL A 175 -6.61 -7.95 9.70
CA VAL A 175 -5.42 -8.17 8.87
C VAL A 175 -5.02 -9.64 8.85
N ASN A 176 -5.05 -10.31 10.00
CA ASN A 176 -4.73 -11.73 10.12
C ASN A 176 -5.71 -12.60 9.33
N GLN A 177 -7.01 -12.32 9.41
CA GLN A 177 -8.05 -13.05 8.66
C GLN A 177 -7.90 -12.87 7.15
N LEU A 178 -7.68 -11.64 6.67
CA LEU A 178 -7.42 -11.38 5.26
C LEU A 178 -6.14 -12.08 4.79
N THR A 179 -5.09 -12.04 5.63
CA THR A 179 -3.83 -12.73 5.36
C THR A 179 -4.05 -14.22 5.18
N GLU A 180 -4.70 -14.88 6.13
CA GLU A 180 -4.97 -16.33 6.07
C GLU A 180 -5.85 -16.71 4.86
N HIS A 181 -6.83 -15.86 4.51
CA HIS A 181 -7.68 -16.06 3.34
C HIS A 181 -6.89 -16.01 2.03
N LEU A 182 -6.06 -15.00 1.86
CA LEU A 182 -5.19 -14.83 0.69
C LEU A 182 -4.11 -15.91 0.60
N GLN A 183 -3.54 -16.33 1.74
CA GLN A 183 -2.57 -17.43 1.77
C GLN A 183 -3.18 -18.76 1.32
N LYS A 184 -4.43 -19.05 1.65
CA LYS A 184 -5.15 -20.24 1.12
C LYS A 184 -5.32 -20.19 -0.40
N LYS A 185 -5.23 -19.00 -1.00
CA LYS A 185 -5.24 -18.77 -2.46
C LYS A 185 -3.85 -18.67 -3.07
N GLY A 186 -2.81 -19.01 -2.30
CA GLY A 186 -1.43 -18.99 -2.75
C GLY A 186 -0.83 -17.59 -2.90
N LYS A 187 -1.40 -16.58 -2.23
CA LYS A 187 -0.89 -15.20 -2.27
C LYS A 187 -0.03 -14.89 -1.05
N GLN A 188 1.12 -14.28 -1.27
CA GLN A 188 1.92 -13.58 -0.29
C GLN A 188 1.26 -12.23 0.00
N VAL A 189 1.07 -11.89 1.28
CA VAL A 189 0.34 -10.68 1.67
C VAL A 189 1.31 -9.59 2.09
N ARG A 190 1.03 -8.37 1.63
CA ARG A 190 1.73 -7.14 2.00
C ARG A 190 0.81 -6.18 2.75
N ILE A 191 1.39 -5.48 3.72
CA ILE A 191 0.73 -4.45 4.52
C ILE A 191 1.66 -3.24 4.66
N TRP A 192 1.07 -2.06 4.91
CA TRP A 192 1.79 -0.90 5.42
C TRP A 192 2.13 -1.04 6.92
N ASN A 193 3.07 -0.24 7.41
CA ASN A 193 3.68 -0.44 8.74
C ASN A 193 3.08 0.39 9.90
N ASP A 194 2.39 1.49 9.61
CA ASP A 194 2.10 2.61 10.51
C ASP A 194 1.18 2.26 11.71
N GLY A 195 0.24 1.35 11.50
CA GLY A 195 -0.72 0.90 12.53
C GLY A 195 -0.21 -0.23 13.43
N PHE A 196 0.94 -0.83 13.13
CA PHE A 196 1.38 -2.08 13.75
C PHE A 196 2.63 -1.91 14.60
N LEU A 197 2.76 -2.80 15.59
CA LEU A 197 3.88 -2.83 16.55
C LEU A 197 4.15 -1.50 17.25
N ARG A 198 3.13 -0.63 17.32
CA ARG A 198 3.30 0.70 17.89
C ARG A 198 3.79 0.63 19.33
N LYS A 199 4.70 1.56 19.67
CA LYS A 199 5.32 1.69 20.99
C LYS A 199 4.36 2.29 22.02
N ASP A 200 3.41 3.09 21.58
CA ASP A 200 2.44 3.81 22.41
C ASP A 200 1.10 3.07 22.58
N LEU A 201 0.76 2.17 21.65
CA LEU A 201 -0.51 1.45 21.65
C LEU A 201 -0.32 0.01 21.12
N GLN A 202 -0.29 -0.96 22.04
CA GLN A 202 -0.03 -2.37 21.68
C GLN A 202 -1.32 -3.19 21.65
N SER A 203 -1.42 -4.08 20.65
CA SER A 203 -2.46 -5.10 20.57
C SER A 203 -2.10 -6.32 21.40
N LEU A 204 -3.09 -6.94 22.06
CA LEU A 204 -2.97 -8.26 22.67
C LEU A 204 -2.92 -9.38 21.62
N VAL A 205 -3.39 -9.12 20.41
CA VAL A 205 -3.36 -10.05 19.27
C VAL A 205 -2.03 -9.85 18.53
N PRO A 206 -1.24 -10.90 18.29
CA PRO A 206 -0.03 -10.79 17.49
C PRO A 206 -0.37 -10.65 16.00
N LEU A 207 0.40 -9.83 15.28
CA LEU A 207 0.32 -9.74 13.83
C LEU A 207 0.87 -11.05 13.20
N ASN A 208 0.15 -11.59 12.21
CA ASN A 208 0.53 -12.78 11.46
C ASN A 208 1.95 -12.66 10.92
N LYS A 209 2.80 -13.67 11.19
CA LYS A 209 4.23 -13.64 10.84
C LYS A 209 4.53 -13.80 9.36
N ASN A 210 3.53 -14.19 8.57
CA ASN A 210 3.71 -14.42 7.15
C ASN A 210 3.46 -13.17 6.31
N VAL A 211 3.14 -12.01 6.89
CA VAL A 211 3.02 -10.76 6.12
C VAL A 211 4.40 -10.21 5.76
N GLU A 212 4.51 -9.60 4.58
CA GLU A 212 5.60 -8.73 4.19
C GLU A 212 5.23 -7.28 4.51
N VAL A 213 6.18 -6.51 5.04
CA VAL A 213 5.91 -5.17 5.55
C VAL A 213 6.48 -4.14 4.58
N CYS A 214 5.59 -3.41 3.92
CA CYS A 214 5.90 -2.23 3.14
C CYS A 214 6.14 -1.06 4.11
N TYR A 215 7.41 -0.77 4.38
CA TYR A 215 7.80 0.24 5.36
C TYR A 215 7.86 1.60 4.67
N TRP A 216 6.78 2.37 4.81
CA TRP A 216 6.62 3.66 4.15
C TRP A 216 6.88 4.83 5.07
N THR A 217 6.64 4.71 6.38
CA THR A 217 6.79 5.87 7.27
C THR A 217 7.23 5.57 8.70
N ASN A 218 7.73 6.62 9.34
CA ASN A 218 7.98 6.70 10.78
C ASN A 218 7.82 8.16 11.26
N TRP A 219 6.84 8.88 10.72
CA TRP A 219 6.62 10.30 11.05
C TRP A 219 6.14 10.49 12.50
N ASP A 220 5.39 9.52 13.03
CA ASP A 220 4.90 9.54 14.40
C ASP A 220 5.81 8.76 15.36
N LYS A 221 6.05 9.32 16.55
CA LYS A 221 6.95 8.71 17.56
C LYS A 221 6.42 7.38 18.10
N GLY A 222 5.12 7.12 18.01
CA GLY A 222 4.51 5.86 18.40
C GLY A 222 4.81 4.72 17.43
N MET A 223 5.17 5.01 16.17
CA MET A 223 5.43 3.97 15.16
C MET A 223 6.68 3.15 15.47
N ALA A 224 6.62 1.85 15.19
CA ALA A 224 7.75 0.95 15.32
C ALA A 224 8.89 1.34 14.38
N GLU A 225 10.12 1.27 14.88
CA GLU A 225 11.32 1.52 14.10
C GLU A 225 11.63 0.34 13.17
N VAL A 226 12.29 0.59 12.04
CA VAL A 226 12.59 -0.43 11.02
C VAL A 226 13.31 -1.66 11.59
N LYS A 227 14.18 -1.45 12.58
CA LYS A 227 14.94 -2.54 13.23
C LYS A 227 14.10 -3.38 14.19
N GLU A 228 13.02 -2.83 14.73
CA GLU A 228 12.09 -3.58 15.56
C GLU A 228 11.35 -4.65 14.74
N TRP A 229 10.95 -4.29 13.52
CA TRP A 229 10.36 -5.23 12.55
C TRP A 229 11.29 -6.40 12.24
N LEU A 230 12.56 -6.11 11.93
CA LEU A 230 13.58 -7.13 11.69
C LEU A 230 13.81 -8.03 12.90
N THR A 231 13.93 -7.44 14.10
CA THR A 231 14.13 -8.19 15.35
C THR A 231 12.95 -9.14 15.63
N LYS A 232 11.73 -8.75 15.23
CA LYS A 232 10.54 -9.59 15.34
C LYS A 232 10.37 -10.57 14.17
N GLY A 233 11.34 -10.62 13.25
CA GLY A 233 11.40 -11.61 12.17
C GLY A 233 10.50 -11.31 10.97
N TYR A 234 10.10 -10.05 10.74
CA TYR A 234 9.34 -9.67 9.56
C TYR A 234 10.26 -9.38 8.37
N THR A 235 9.76 -9.70 7.18
CA THR A 235 10.36 -9.31 5.91
C THR A 235 10.00 -7.87 5.58
N LEU A 236 10.95 -7.08 5.08
CA LEU A 236 10.75 -5.66 4.78
C LEU A 236 10.80 -5.35 3.29
N ILE A 237 10.03 -4.36 2.87
CA ILE A 237 10.11 -3.72 1.56
C ILE A 237 10.21 -2.21 1.78
N ASN A 238 11.15 -1.56 1.12
CA ASN A 238 11.45 -0.16 1.34
C ASN A 238 10.56 0.74 0.47
N PHE A 239 9.73 1.55 1.11
CA PHE A 239 8.88 2.57 0.49
C PHE A 239 9.23 3.96 1.03
N CYS A 240 10.52 4.24 1.28
CA CYS A 240 11.01 5.45 1.96
C CYS A 240 10.33 6.75 1.48
N ASP A 241 9.30 7.20 2.20
CA ASP A 241 8.40 8.30 1.83
C ASP A 241 9.15 9.57 1.37
N ASN A 242 10.07 10.04 2.21
CA ASN A 242 10.81 11.28 1.99
C ASN A 242 11.71 11.27 0.75
N ASP A 243 12.09 10.09 0.26
CA ASP A 243 13.04 9.92 -0.84
C ASP A 243 12.38 9.39 -2.10
N LEU A 244 11.30 8.62 -1.99
CA LEU A 244 10.77 7.80 -3.09
C LEU A 244 9.30 8.08 -3.43
N TYR A 245 8.65 9.03 -2.76
CA TYR A 245 7.25 9.39 -3.05
C TYR A 245 7.17 10.59 -4.00
N TYR A 246 6.70 10.34 -5.21
CA TYR A 246 6.22 11.33 -6.16
C TYR A 246 4.73 11.61 -5.86
N VAL A 247 4.45 12.54 -4.95
CA VAL A 247 3.08 12.95 -4.60
C VAL A 247 2.66 14.11 -5.50
N LEU A 248 1.66 13.91 -6.35
CA LEU A 248 1.15 14.94 -7.25
C LEU A 248 0.68 16.16 -6.45
N GLY A 249 1.24 17.32 -6.78
CA GLY A 249 0.95 18.58 -6.09
C GLY A 249 1.88 18.89 -4.92
N GLU A 250 2.82 17.98 -4.59
CA GLU A 250 3.70 18.15 -3.41
C GLU A 250 2.90 18.30 -2.11
N GLU A 251 1.76 17.59 -2.04
CA GLU A 251 0.87 17.55 -0.88
C GLU A 251 1.55 16.91 0.33
N ALA A 252 0.97 17.11 1.51
CA ALA A 252 1.47 16.61 2.80
C ALA A 252 2.93 16.99 3.14
N GLY A 253 3.47 18.02 2.48
CA GLY A 253 4.84 18.50 2.69
C GLY A 253 5.91 17.68 1.97
N TYR A 254 5.52 16.76 1.10
CA TYR A 254 6.45 16.03 0.25
C TYR A 254 7.05 16.92 -0.83
N SER A 255 8.24 16.56 -1.29
CA SER A 255 8.86 17.16 -2.46
C SER A 255 9.19 16.08 -3.46
N TYR A 256 9.05 16.39 -4.76
CA TYR A 256 9.27 15.38 -5.79
C TYR A 256 10.67 14.75 -5.67
N PRO A 257 10.78 13.43 -5.83
CA PRO A 257 12.04 12.70 -5.76
C PRO A 257 12.80 12.88 -7.07
N THR A 258 13.30 14.08 -7.34
CA THR A 258 14.01 14.38 -8.58
C THR A 258 15.31 13.59 -8.68
N ALA A 259 15.82 13.42 -9.91
CA ALA A 259 17.13 12.83 -10.16
C ALA A 259 18.22 13.49 -9.29
N GLU A 260 18.26 14.83 -9.23
CA GLU A 260 19.23 15.58 -8.41
C GLU A 260 19.09 15.29 -6.91
N LYS A 261 17.86 15.22 -6.39
CA LYS A 261 17.60 14.88 -4.99
C LYS A 261 18.10 13.47 -4.67
N LEU A 262 17.78 12.49 -5.53
CA LEU A 262 18.24 11.12 -5.36
C LEU A 262 19.77 11.01 -5.45
N GLU A 263 20.43 11.69 -6.40
CA GLU A 263 21.90 11.67 -6.49
C GLU A 263 22.58 12.24 -5.23
N ARG A 264 21.96 13.24 -4.59
CA ARG A 264 22.50 13.87 -3.38
C ARG A 264 22.24 13.06 -2.12
N GLU A 265 21.05 12.49 -1.98
CA GLU A 265 20.54 11.99 -0.70
C GLU A 265 20.24 10.48 -0.70
N GLY A 266 20.07 9.89 -1.88
CA GLY A 266 19.59 8.53 -2.06
C GLY A 266 20.59 7.49 -1.57
N LYS A 267 20.08 6.56 -0.75
CA LYS A 267 20.83 5.43 -0.19
C LYS A 267 19.90 4.24 -0.06
N ILE A 268 20.27 3.09 -0.63
CA ILE A 268 19.46 1.86 -0.56
C ILE A 268 19.23 1.37 0.88
N GLN A 269 20.14 1.70 1.80
CA GLN A 269 20.03 1.37 3.23
C GLN A 269 19.07 2.27 4.01
N LYS A 270 18.63 3.40 3.41
CA LYS A 270 17.83 4.41 4.09
C LYS A 270 16.35 4.06 4.00
N PHE A 271 15.70 4.09 5.14
CA PHE A 271 14.26 3.93 5.35
C PHE A 271 13.67 5.21 5.95
N SER A 272 12.36 5.31 5.94
CA SER A 272 11.61 6.47 6.44
C SER A 272 11.95 6.82 7.89
N GLY A 273 11.86 8.10 8.21
CA GLY A 273 12.31 8.64 9.51
C GLY A 273 13.83 8.68 9.66
N GLN A 274 14.58 8.74 8.54
CA GLN A 274 16.06 8.79 8.53
C GLN A 274 16.70 7.59 9.24
N GLN A 275 16.11 6.42 9.06
CA GLN A 275 16.60 5.16 9.63
C GLN A 275 17.51 4.45 8.63
N TYR A 276 18.51 3.72 9.14
CA TYR A 276 19.51 3.06 8.30
C TYR A 276 19.71 1.61 8.72
N LEU A 277 19.70 0.72 7.73
CA LEU A 277 20.06 -0.69 7.89
C LEU A 277 21.51 -0.93 7.47
N ASN A 278 22.22 -1.80 8.19
CA ASN A 278 23.54 -2.26 7.78
C ASN A 278 23.43 -3.35 6.69
N GLN A 279 24.57 -3.78 6.13
CA GLN A 279 24.61 -4.78 5.05
C GLN A 279 23.99 -6.13 5.43
N GLU A 280 24.10 -6.56 6.68
CA GLU A 280 23.49 -7.82 7.15
C GLU A 280 21.97 -7.67 7.28
N GLU A 281 21.52 -6.57 7.88
CA GLU A 281 20.09 -6.23 8.02
C GLU A 281 19.41 -6.11 6.64
N MET A 282 20.11 -5.57 5.64
CA MET A 282 19.61 -5.45 4.26
C MET A 282 19.31 -6.79 3.58
N LYS A 283 19.83 -7.93 4.07
CA LYS A 283 19.50 -9.26 3.51
C LYS A 283 18.03 -9.65 3.73
N ALA A 284 17.37 -9.06 4.73
CA ALA A 284 15.95 -9.27 5.01
C ALA A 284 15.03 -8.32 4.22
N VAL A 285 15.61 -7.40 3.43
CA VAL A 285 14.86 -6.46 2.59
C VAL A 285 14.64 -7.11 1.21
N ARG A 286 13.38 -7.31 0.84
CA ARG A 286 13.05 -7.95 -0.44
C ARG A 286 12.99 -7.01 -1.60
N GLY A 287 12.70 -5.74 -1.40
CA GLY A 287 12.50 -4.78 -2.48
C GLY A 287 12.65 -3.32 -2.08
N THR A 288 12.79 -2.45 -3.07
CA THR A 288 12.61 -1.00 -2.95
C THR A 288 11.62 -0.51 -4.00
N TYR A 289 10.69 0.35 -3.61
CA TYR A 289 9.61 0.84 -4.45
C TYR A 289 9.60 2.37 -4.54
N PHE A 290 9.54 2.87 -5.76
CA PHE A 290 9.20 4.27 -6.06
C PHE A 290 7.69 4.40 -6.12
N SER A 291 7.09 5.44 -5.53
CA SER A 291 5.62 5.54 -5.45
C SER A 291 5.09 6.80 -6.10
N ILE A 292 4.05 6.66 -6.90
CA ILE A 292 3.31 7.78 -7.52
C ILE A 292 1.94 7.86 -6.85
N TRP A 293 1.77 8.86 -6.00
CA TRP A 293 0.51 9.12 -5.30
C TRP A 293 -0.21 10.29 -5.95
N ALA A 294 -1.54 10.17 -6.11
CA ALA A 294 -2.33 11.14 -6.84
C ALA A 294 -3.28 11.96 -5.95
N ASP A 295 -2.81 12.35 -4.75
CA ASP A 295 -3.48 13.21 -3.78
C ASP A 295 -4.14 14.43 -4.44
N ASN A 296 -3.40 15.11 -5.32
CA ASN A 296 -3.95 16.08 -6.26
C ASN A 296 -3.89 15.56 -7.70
N ALA A 297 -4.85 14.69 -8.06
CA ALA A 297 -4.90 14.03 -9.36
C ALA A 297 -4.86 14.98 -10.57
N ALA A 298 -5.23 16.25 -10.41
CA ALA A 298 -5.22 17.27 -11.46
C ALA A 298 -3.88 18.02 -11.58
N ALA A 299 -2.96 17.88 -10.61
CA ALA A 299 -1.72 18.66 -10.58
C ALA A 299 -0.80 18.39 -11.76
N LYS A 300 -0.81 17.17 -12.32
CA LYS A 300 -0.05 16.80 -13.51
C LYS A 300 -0.82 15.87 -14.43
N SER A 301 -0.63 16.02 -15.73
CA SER A 301 -1.07 15.03 -16.72
C SER A 301 -0.22 13.76 -16.63
N VAL A 302 -0.75 12.64 -17.12
CA VAL A 302 0.00 11.37 -17.16
C VAL A 302 1.25 11.48 -18.03
N SER A 303 1.20 12.25 -19.12
CA SER A 303 2.37 12.50 -19.97
C SER A 303 3.49 13.20 -19.21
N GLU A 304 3.18 14.23 -18.43
CA GLU A 304 4.18 14.93 -17.61
C GLU A 304 4.79 14.01 -16.55
N ILE A 305 3.99 13.13 -15.94
CA ILE A 305 4.49 12.13 -14.99
C ILE A 305 5.46 11.17 -15.68
N LEU A 306 5.10 10.62 -16.85
CA LEU A 306 5.98 9.71 -17.61
C LEU A 306 7.28 10.41 -18.04
N ASP A 307 7.21 11.67 -18.46
CA ASP A 307 8.38 12.46 -18.84
C ASP A 307 9.32 12.69 -17.64
N ASP A 308 8.77 12.95 -16.45
CA ASP A 308 9.55 13.07 -15.23
C ASP A 308 10.16 11.73 -14.79
N LEU A 309 9.38 10.64 -14.86
CA LEU A 309 9.85 9.28 -14.58
C LEU A 309 11.04 8.89 -15.46
N SER A 310 11.02 9.22 -16.75
CA SER A 310 12.12 8.92 -17.67
C SER A 310 13.47 9.53 -17.26
N LYS A 311 13.44 10.61 -16.47
CA LYS A 311 14.63 11.29 -15.96
C LYS A 311 15.09 10.70 -14.62
N VAL A 312 14.16 10.35 -13.74
CA VAL A 312 14.49 9.87 -12.38
C VAL A 312 14.77 8.37 -12.34
N LEU A 313 14.08 7.53 -13.10
CA LEU A 313 14.21 6.07 -13.01
C LEU A 313 15.63 5.56 -13.30
N PRO A 314 16.42 6.12 -14.24
CA PRO A 314 17.84 5.76 -14.37
C PRO A 314 18.66 5.98 -13.08
N VAL A 315 18.41 7.08 -12.38
CA VAL A 315 19.10 7.42 -11.12
C VAL A 315 18.60 6.54 -9.98
N PHE A 316 17.28 6.34 -9.89
CA PHE A 316 16.69 5.39 -8.95
C PHE A 316 17.35 4.01 -9.09
N MET A 317 17.47 3.51 -10.31
CA MET A 317 18.07 2.20 -10.57
C MET A 317 19.57 2.15 -10.27
N LYS A 318 20.31 3.23 -10.51
CA LYS A 318 21.72 3.33 -10.12
C LYS A 318 21.92 3.21 -8.60
N ILE A 319 20.99 3.73 -7.80
CA ILE A 319 21.10 3.80 -6.33
C ILE A 319 20.45 2.59 -5.65
N TYR A 320 19.25 2.23 -6.08
CA TYR A 320 18.35 1.27 -5.45
C TYR A 320 18.22 -0.04 -6.23
N GLY A 321 18.78 -0.13 -7.44
CA GLY A 321 18.73 -1.34 -8.27
C GLY A 321 19.48 -2.54 -7.68
N GLY A 322 20.31 -2.31 -6.66
CA GLY A 322 21.24 -3.31 -6.11
C GLY A 322 22.42 -3.57 -7.06
N ASN A 323 23.47 -4.22 -6.55
CA ASN A 323 24.51 -4.76 -7.42
C ASN A 323 23.96 -6.03 -8.07
N ASP A 324 23.90 -6.05 -9.40
CA ASP A 324 23.82 -7.30 -10.19
C ASP A 324 25.20 -8.00 -10.09
N GLU A 325 25.57 -8.48 -8.90
CA GLU A 325 26.74 -9.36 -8.70
C GLU A 325 26.32 -10.82 -8.58
#